data_AF-A0A8S9HSI7-F1
#
_entry.id   AF-A0A8S9HSI7-F1
#
_cell.length_a   1.000
_cell.length_b   1.000
_cell.length_c   1.000
_cell.angle_alpha   90.00
_cell.angle_beta   90.00
_cell.angle_gamma   90.00
#
_symmetry.space_group_name_H-M   'P 1'
#
loop_
_entity.id
_entity.type
_entity.pdbx_description
1 polymer ?
#
loop_
_entity_poly.entity_id
_entity_poly.type
_entity_poly.pdbx_seq_one_letter_code
_entity_poly.pdbx_strand_id
1 'polypeptide(L)'
;MKSSELSSEFPPNIPTEFRGNINPSEAELAKEKMHGRLACGRPLVVRLASDKLLEDSSHDHPKRLLPEANRTRSASGSSSGQMSRDEKVAAIKNKLKALEEDEKQRDPKKLKR
;
A
#
# COMPACT_ATOMS: atom_id res chain seq x y z
N MET A 1 22.37 -7.23 37.76
CA MET A 1 21.31 -6.63 36.93
C MET A 1 20.66 -7.78 36.17
N LYS A 2 19.47 -8.21 36.58
CA LYS A 2 18.76 -9.29 35.87
C LYS A 2 18.08 -8.67 34.66
N SER A 3 18.58 -9.01 33.48
CA SER A 3 17.94 -8.70 32.20
C SER A 3 16.60 -9.43 32.18
N SER A 4 15.51 -8.72 32.39
CA SER A 4 14.17 -9.26 32.15
C SER A 4 13.97 -9.35 30.64
N GLU A 5 14.10 -10.56 30.11
CA GLU A 5 13.61 -10.89 28.78
C GLU A 5 12.11 -10.56 28.74
N LEU A 6 11.77 -9.46 28.07
CA LEU A 6 10.39 -9.21 27.66
C LEU A 6 10.08 -10.26 26.60
N SER A 7 9.61 -11.43 27.06
CA SER A 7 8.90 -12.37 26.20
C SER A 7 7.77 -11.59 25.56
N SER A 8 7.90 -11.29 24.26
CA SER A 8 6.79 -10.82 23.46
C SER A 8 5.84 -12.00 23.33
N GLU A 9 5.01 -12.20 24.35
CA GLU A 9 3.88 -13.12 24.30
C GLU A 9 3.01 -12.68 23.13
N PHE A 10 3.13 -13.40 22.01
CA PHE A 10 2.16 -13.30 20.94
C PHE A 10 0.81 -13.61 21.58
N PRO A 11 -0.19 -12.71 21.44
CA PRO A 11 -1.49 -12.94 22.07
C PRO A 11 -2.06 -14.27 21.57
N PRO A 12 -2.77 -15.01 22.44
CA PRO A 12 -3.38 -16.28 22.08
C PRO A 12 -4.25 -16.08 20.85
N ASN A 13 -4.13 -17.00 19.88
CA ASN A 13 -4.96 -17.07 18.69
C ASN A 13 -6.43 -17.15 19.14
N ILE A 14 -7.12 -16.01 19.16
CA ILE A 14 -8.55 -15.96 19.50
C ILE A 14 -9.27 -16.56 18.30
N PRO A 15 -9.93 -17.73 18.44
CA PRO A 15 -10.65 -18.33 17.33
C PRO A 15 -11.88 -17.46 17.02
N THR A 16 -11.78 -16.58 16.02
CA THR A 16 -12.91 -15.81 15.48
C THR A 16 -13.64 -16.62 14.41
N GLU A 17 -13.91 -17.90 14.66
CA GLU A 17 -14.67 -18.75 13.76
C GLU A 17 -16.16 -18.69 14.12
N PHE A 18 -16.93 -17.96 13.32
CA PHE A 18 -18.39 -17.96 13.43
C PHE A 18 -18.95 -19.11 12.59
N ARG A 19 -19.55 -20.12 13.25
CA ARG A 19 -20.20 -21.25 12.58
C ARG A 19 -21.71 -21.04 12.54
N GLY A 20 -22.19 -20.39 11.48
CA GLY A 20 -23.61 -20.18 11.22
C GLY A 20 -24.08 -20.89 9.93
N ASN A 21 -25.35 -21.28 9.90
CA ASN A 21 -25.98 -21.79 8.68
C ASN A 21 -26.49 -20.61 7.85
N ILE A 22 -25.78 -20.25 6.78
CA ILE A 22 -26.16 -19.21 5.83
C ILE A 22 -26.37 -19.81 4.45
N ASN A 23 -27.17 -19.15 3.60
CA ASN A 23 -27.35 -19.59 2.22
C ASN A 23 -26.03 -19.48 1.45
N PRO A 24 -25.74 -20.37 0.50
CA PRO A 24 -24.45 -20.36 -0.22
C PRO A 24 -24.23 -19.05 -0.98
N SER A 25 -25.25 -18.53 -1.66
CA SER A 25 -25.17 -17.25 -2.37
C SER A 25 -24.89 -16.07 -1.45
N GLU A 26 -25.42 -16.11 -0.23
CA GLU A 26 -25.20 -15.09 0.79
C GLU A 26 -23.78 -15.19 1.38
N ALA A 27 -23.29 -16.42 1.54
CA ALA A 27 -21.93 -16.69 2.00
C ALA A 27 -20.86 -16.18 1.03
N GLU A 28 -21.06 -16.41 -0.27
CA GLU A 28 -20.17 -15.92 -1.33
C GLU A 28 -20.15 -14.40 -1.37
N LEU A 29 -21.32 -13.76 -1.32
CA LEU A 29 -21.44 -12.29 -1.30
C LEU A 29 -20.76 -11.69 -0.05
N ALA A 30 -20.91 -12.34 1.11
CA ALA A 30 -20.25 -11.90 2.34
C ALA A 30 -18.72 -12.02 2.23
N LYS A 31 -18.20 -13.13 1.69
CA LYS A 31 -16.76 -13.32 1.44
C LYS A 31 -16.22 -12.22 0.53
N GLU A 32 -16.85 -11.97 -0.62
CA GLU A 32 -16.44 -10.91 -1.56
C GLU A 32 -16.42 -9.53 -0.89
N LYS A 33 -17.45 -9.21 -0.10
CA LYS A 33 -17.59 -7.89 0.51
C LYS A 33 -16.67 -7.65 1.70
N MET A 34 -16.38 -8.69 2.48
CA MET A 34 -15.71 -8.57 3.79
C MET A 34 -14.24 -9.00 3.77
N HIS A 35 -13.83 -9.85 2.83
CA HIS A 35 -12.44 -10.24 2.71
C HIS A 35 -11.54 -9.03 2.41
N GLY A 36 -10.42 -8.91 3.14
CA GLY A 36 -9.49 -7.78 3.03
C GLY A 36 -9.97 -6.48 3.65
N ARG A 37 -11.23 -6.37 4.14
CA ARG A 37 -11.67 -5.17 4.85
C ARG A 37 -10.92 -5.00 6.16
N LEU A 38 -10.64 -3.75 6.53
CA LEU A 38 -9.92 -3.47 7.76
C LEU A 38 -10.85 -3.49 8.99
N ALA A 39 -10.48 -4.25 10.02
CA ALA A 39 -11.06 -4.20 11.36
C ALA A 39 -9.93 -3.99 12.37
N CYS A 40 -10.05 -2.97 13.22
CA CYS A 40 -8.99 -2.57 14.15
C CYS A 40 -7.62 -2.33 13.46
N GLY A 41 -7.63 -1.84 12.21
CA GLY A 41 -6.42 -1.60 11.41
C GLY A 41 -5.78 -2.84 10.78
N ARG A 42 -6.41 -4.02 10.88
CA ARG A 42 -5.93 -5.28 10.28
C ARG A 42 -6.91 -5.80 9.23
N PRO A 43 -6.44 -6.33 8.09
CA PRO A 43 -7.32 -6.91 7.07
C PRO A 43 -8.00 -8.17 7.60
N LEU A 44 -9.29 -8.32 7.31
CA LEU A 44 -10.11 -9.47 7.64
C LEU A 44 -9.87 -10.62 6.64
N VAL A 45 -9.77 -11.84 7.16
CA VAL A 45 -9.75 -13.07 6.35
C VAL A 45 -11.09 -13.77 6.53
N VAL A 46 -11.74 -14.12 5.41
CA VAL A 46 -13.07 -14.76 5.40
C VAL A 46 -12.96 -15.98 4.50
N ARG A 47 -13.25 -17.15 5.06
CA ARG A 47 -13.09 -18.45 4.38
C ARG A 47 -14.39 -19.23 4.52
N LEU A 48 -14.82 -19.85 3.43
CA LEU A 48 -15.92 -20.81 3.48
C LEU A 48 -15.35 -22.17 3.92
N ALA A 49 -16.12 -22.93 4.69
CA ALA A 49 -15.71 -24.28 5.09
C ALA A 49 -15.55 -25.23 3.88
N SER A 50 -16.22 -24.92 2.76
CA SER A 50 -16.16 -25.66 1.50
C SER A 50 -15.00 -25.24 0.59
N ASP A 51 -14.29 -24.15 0.92
CA ASP A 51 -13.09 -23.75 0.17
C ASP A 51 -12.07 -24.90 0.28
N LYS A 52 -11.87 -25.62 -0.82
CA LYS A 52 -10.79 -26.60 -0.92
C LYS A 52 -9.49 -25.81 -0.77
N LEU A 53 -8.54 -26.36 -0.02
CA LEU A 53 -7.23 -25.77 0.25
C LEU A 53 -6.37 -25.73 -1.05
N LEU A 54 -6.86 -25.07 -2.09
CA LEU A 54 -6.04 -24.63 -3.19
C LEU A 54 -5.27 -23.46 -2.60
N GLU A 55 -4.04 -23.78 -2.20
CA GLU A 55 -2.98 -22.91 -1.72
C GLU A 55 -3.25 -21.43 -1.93
N ASP A 56 -3.01 -20.66 -0.87
CA ASP A 56 -2.96 -19.20 -0.72
C ASP A 56 -1.94 -18.53 -1.69
N SER A 57 -1.79 -19.04 -2.91
CA SER A 57 -0.78 -18.72 -3.93
C SER A 57 -1.19 -17.57 -4.84
N SER A 58 -2.05 -16.67 -4.37
CA SER A 58 -2.16 -15.31 -4.92
C SER A 58 -2.13 -14.24 -3.83
N HIS A 59 -1.75 -14.62 -2.61
CA HIS A 59 -1.37 -13.67 -1.56
C HIS A 59 0.16 -13.55 -1.41
N ASP A 60 0.92 -13.86 -2.47
CA ASP A 60 2.29 -13.37 -2.66
C ASP A 60 2.16 -11.96 -3.29
N HIS A 61 2.42 -10.85 -2.61
CA HIS A 61 3.60 -10.61 -1.81
C HIS A 61 3.34 -9.65 -0.64
N PRO A 62 4.13 -9.78 0.44
CA PRO A 62 4.29 -8.76 1.46
C PRO A 62 5.07 -7.57 0.87
N LYS A 63 4.43 -6.41 0.73
CA LYS A 63 5.16 -5.15 0.88
C LYS A 63 4.84 -4.58 2.24
N ARG A 64 5.72 -4.86 3.19
CA ARG A 64 6.06 -3.87 4.21
C ARG A 64 6.51 -2.61 3.48
N LEU A 65 5.59 -1.70 3.20
CA LEU A 65 5.82 -0.29 2.95
C LEU A 65 4.66 0.37 3.67
N LEU A 66 4.88 0.62 4.96
CA LEU A 66 5.03 1.98 5.49
C LEU A 66 3.70 2.74 5.39
N PRO A 67 3.10 3.15 6.52
CA PRO A 67 1.83 3.85 6.52
C PRO A 67 2.00 5.24 5.91
N GLU A 68 1.46 5.49 4.72
CA GLU A 68 1.08 6.85 4.31
C GLU A 68 0.12 6.85 3.10
N ALA A 69 -1.02 7.50 3.32
CA ALA A 69 -1.97 8.06 2.37
C ALA A 69 -2.31 7.29 1.07
N ASN A 70 -3.49 6.67 1.10
CA ASN A 70 -4.37 6.62 -0.06
C ASN A 70 -4.65 8.04 -0.58
N ARG A 71 -3.91 8.48 -1.61
CA ARG A 71 -4.39 9.49 -2.55
C ARG A 71 -4.27 8.95 -3.97
N THR A 72 -5.44 8.93 -4.61
CA THR A 72 -5.68 9.11 -6.05
C THR A 72 -5.12 8.04 -6.97
N ARG A 73 -5.99 7.16 -7.48
CA ARG A 73 -6.84 7.39 -8.66
C ARG A 73 -5.98 7.50 -9.92
N SER A 74 -6.15 6.50 -10.78
CA SER A 74 -5.71 6.45 -12.17
C SER A 74 -5.81 7.82 -12.85
N ALA A 75 -4.67 8.35 -13.30
CA ALA A 75 -4.60 9.35 -14.36
C ALA A 75 -3.17 9.36 -14.90
N SER A 76 -3.06 8.97 -16.18
CA SER A 76 -2.09 9.47 -17.16
C SER A 76 -0.82 10.13 -16.60
N GLY A 77 0.30 9.43 -16.69
CA GLY A 77 1.59 9.98 -16.27
C GLY A 77 2.75 9.15 -16.77
N SER A 78 2.92 9.12 -18.10
CA SER A 78 4.11 8.70 -18.84
C SER A 78 4.67 7.31 -18.54
N SER A 79 4.76 6.50 -19.58
CA SER A 79 5.60 5.30 -19.70
C SER A 79 7.10 5.59 -19.46
N SER A 80 7.47 6.02 -18.25
CA SER A 80 8.86 6.15 -17.78
C SER A 80 9.50 4.80 -17.44
N GLY A 81 8.93 3.70 -17.94
CA GLY A 81 9.27 2.33 -17.54
C GLY A 81 10.61 1.83 -18.05
N GLN A 82 11.13 2.38 -19.15
CA GLN A 82 12.40 1.93 -19.74
C GLN A 82 13.21 3.13 -20.23
N MET A 83 13.73 3.91 -19.29
CA MET A 83 14.86 4.79 -19.57
C MET A 83 16.13 4.19 -18.98
N SER A 84 17.21 4.21 -19.77
CA SER A 84 18.53 3.76 -19.32
C SER A 84 18.98 4.57 -18.10
N ARG A 85 19.91 4.04 -17.30
CA ARG A 85 20.40 4.74 -16.10
C ARG A 85 20.90 6.14 -16.45
N ASP A 86 21.55 6.27 -17.61
CA ASP A 86 22.11 7.53 -18.09
C ASP A 86 21.02 8.54 -18.49
N GLU A 87 19.95 8.08 -19.14
CA GLU A 87 18.78 8.91 -19.43
C GLU A 87 18.09 9.41 -18.16
N LYS A 88 17.96 8.57 -17.13
CA LYS A 88 17.43 8.98 -15.82
C LYS A 88 18.27 10.09 -15.20
N VAL A 89 19.60 9.92 -15.22
CA VAL A 89 20.54 10.91 -14.68
C VAL A 89 20.47 12.22 -15.46
N ALA A 90 20.42 12.16 -16.80
CA ALA A 90 20.32 13.34 -17.65
C ALA A 90 19.00 14.09 -17.43
N ALA A 91 17.89 13.38 -17.29
CA ALA A 91 16.57 13.97 -17.01
C ALA A 91 16.56 14.71 -15.66
N ILE A 92 17.15 14.13 -14.61
CA ILE A 92 17.26 14.78 -13.30
C ILE A 92 18.16 16.02 -13.40
N LYS A 93 19.34 15.92 -14.04
CA LYS A 93 20.26 17.06 -14.23
C LYS A 93 19.59 18.22 -14.97
N ASN A 94 18.86 17.92 -16.04
CA ASN A 94 18.16 18.94 -16.82
C ASN A 94 17.08 19.64 -15.99
N LYS A 95 16.26 18.87 -15.25
CA LYS A 95 15.25 19.42 -14.35
C LYS A 95 15.85 20.33 -13.27
N LEU A 96 16.95 19.92 -12.64
CA LEU A 96 17.63 20.75 -11.64
C LEU A 96 18.14 22.07 -12.23
N LYS A 97 18.78 22.01 -13.41
CA LYS A 97 19.28 23.19 -14.11
C LYS A 97 18.14 24.17 -14.47
N ALA A 98 17.01 23.65 -14.95
CA ALA A 98 15.85 24.48 -15.28
C ALA A 98 15.28 25.19 -14.05
N LEU A 99 15.25 24.51 -12.89
CA LEU A 99 14.79 25.11 -11.64
C LEU A 99 15.74 26.22 -11.15
N GLU A 100 17.06 26.04 -11.29
CA GLU A 100 18.04 27.08 -10.95
C GLU A 100 17.92 28.32 -11.86
N GLU A 101 17.65 28.13 -13.15
CA GLU A 101 17.42 29.23 -14.08
C GLU A 101 16.09 29.96 -13.82
N ASP A 102 15.00 29.21 -13.58
CA ASP A 102 13.70 29.75 -13.19
C ASP A 102 13.80 30.56 -11.88
N GLU A 103 14.59 30.10 -10.91
CA GLU A 103 14.81 30.83 -9.65
C GLU A 103 15.53 32.16 -9.90
N LYS A 104 16.51 32.16 -10.81
CA LYS A 104 17.25 33.36 -11.22
C LYS A 104 16.41 34.33 -12.07
N GLN A 105 15.38 33.83 -12.76
CA GLN A 105 14.38 34.66 -13.46
C GLN A 105 13.28 35.19 -12.54
N ARG A 106 13.14 34.65 -11.32
CA ARG A 106 12.18 35.09 -10.29
C ARG A 106 12.77 36.11 -9.30
N ASP A 107 13.88 36.76 -9.63
CA ASP A 107 14.35 37.93 -8.87
C ASP A 107 13.40 39.13 -9.10
N PRO A 108 12.60 39.55 -8.10
CA PRO A 108 11.65 40.64 -8.23
C PRO A 108 12.36 41.96 -7.97
N LYS A 109 13.03 42.51 -8.99
CA LYS A 109 13.49 43.91 -8.97
C LYS A 109 13.26 44.56 -10.32
N LYS A 110 12.12 45.22 -10.45
CA LYS A 110 11.75 46.55 -11.04
C LYS A 110 10.25 46.42 -11.36
N LEU A 111 9.33 47.17 -10.80
CA LEU A 111 9.24 48.62 -10.99
C LEU A 111 8.11 49.15 -10.10
N LYS A 112 8.50 50.02 -9.17
CA LYS A 112 7.67 51.01 -8.48
C LYS A 112 6.87 51.81 -9.50
N ARG A 113 5.53 51.83 -9.39
CA ARG A 113 4.66 52.96 -9.73
C ARG A 113 3.46 52.96 -8.80
#